data_AF-A0A8T6BNA3-F1
#
_entry.id   AF-A0A8T6BNA3-F1
#
_cell.length_a   1.000
_cell.length_b   1.000
_cell.length_c   1.000
_cell.angle_alpha   90.00
_cell.angle_beta   90.00
_cell.angle_gamma   90.00
#
_symmetry.space_group_name_H-M   'P 1'
#
loop_
_entity.id
_entity.type
_entity.pdbx_description
1 polymer ?
#
loop_
_entity_poly.entity_id
_entity_poly.type
_entity_poly.pdbx_seq_one_letter_code
_entity_poly.pdbx_strand_id
1 'polypeptide(L)' 'MKIATIKTGLASLAMLPGLVMAAPAVADKADNAFMMICTALVLFMTIPGIALFYGGLIRGKNVLSMLTQVTVT' A
#
# COMPACT_ATOMS: atom_id res chain seq x y z
N MET A 1 -17.69 20.26 -49.46
CA MET A 1 -18.11 19.58 -48.21
C MET A 1 -17.05 18.64 -47.61
N LYS A 2 -16.35 17.79 -48.40
CA LYS A 2 -15.35 16.82 -47.88
C LYS A 2 -14.18 17.44 -47.06
N ILE A 3 -13.75 18.65 -47.38
CA ILE A 3 -12.63 19.32 -46.70
C ILE A 3 -13.00 19.76 -45.27
N ALA A 4 -14.28 20.09 -45.01
CA ALA A 4 -14.73 20.50 -43.68
C ALA A 4 -14.72 19.30 -42.70
N THR A 5 -15.18 18.13 -43.15
CA THR A 5 -15.20 16.88 -42.36
C THR A 5 -13.80 16.40 -41.96
N ILE A 6 -12.79 16.61 -42.82
CA ILE A 6 -11.40 16.24 -42.51
C ILE A 6 -10.79 17.15 -41.44
N LYS A 7 -11.09 18.46 -41.48
CA LYS A 7 -10.57 19.42 -40.48
C LYS A 7 -11.18 19.21 -39.09
N THR A 8 -12.46 18.87 -39.00
CA THR A 8 -13.10 18.48 -37.72
C THR A 8 -12.59 17.13 -37.21
N GLY A 9 -12.31 16.16 -38.10
CA GLY A 9 -11.69 14.88 -37.71
C GLY A 9 -10.26 15.03 -37.16
N LEU A 10 -9.46 15.92 -37.74
CA LEU A 10 -8.11 16.21 -37.24
C LEU A 10 -8.12 16.95 -35.89
N ALA A 11 -9.07 17.87 -35.70
CA ALA A 11 -9.26 18.58 -34.44
C ALA A 11 -9.70 17.63 -33.30
N SER A 12 -10.51 16.60 -33.60
CA SER A 12 -10.88 15.59 -32.60
C SER A 12 -9.71 14.70 -32.17
N LEU A 13 -8.67 14.56 -32.99
CA LEU A 13 -7.50 13.75 -32.66
C LEU A 13 -6.62 14.41 -31.57
N ALA A 14 -6.61 15.74 -31.50
CA ALA A 14 -5.87 16.52 -30.51
C ALA A 14 -6.51 16.54 -29.10
N MET A 15 -7.76 16.08 -28.99
CA MET A 15 -8.53 16.03 -27.74
C MET A 15 -8.50 14.64 -27.08
N LEU A 16 -7.83 13.66 -27.68
CA LEU A 16 -7.63 12.36 -27.03
C LEU A 16 -6.63 12.50 -25.88
N PRO A 17 -6.90 11.91 -24.71
CA PRO A 17 -5.93 11.83 -23.63
C PRO A 17 -4.64 11.18 -24.15
N GLY A 18 -3.53 11.90 -24.12
CA GLY A 18 -2.22 11.35 -24.45
C GLY A 18 -1.81 10.29 -23.42
N LEU A 19 -1.24 9.18 -23.89
CA LEU A 19 -0.60 8.21 -23.01
C LEU A 19 0.67 8.84 -22.45
N VAL A 20 0.63 9.24 -21.17
CA VAL A 20 1.84 9.61 -20.45
C VAL A 20 2.54 8.32 -20.03
N MET A 21 3.73 8.06 -20.58
CA MET A 21 4.56 6.95 -20.15
C MET A 21 5.36 7.40 -18.93
N ALA A 22 5.02 6.85 -17.76
CA ALA A 22 5.79 7.08 -16.55
C ALA A 22 7.23 6.60 -16.78
N ALA A 23 8.20 7.45 -16.45
CA ALA A 23 9.61 7.08 -16.44
C ALA A 23 9.82 5.85 -15.53
N PRO A 24 10.84 5.01 -15.81
CA PRO A 24 11.12 3.86 -14.96
C PRO A 24 11.34 4.32 -13.52
N ALA A 25 10.49 3.82 -12.61
CA ALA A 25 10.58 4.13 -11.21
C ALA A 25 11.89 3.54 -10.65
N VAL A 26 12.78 4.41 -10.18
CA VAL A 26 13.97 4.02 -9.43
C VAL A 26 13.64 4.15 -7.95
N ALA A 27 14.01 3.15 -7.16
CA ALA A 27 13.73 3.15 -5.73
C ALA A 27 14.44 4.32 -5.05
N ASP A 28 13.67 5.17 -4.38
CA ASP A 28 14.19 6.26 -3.57
C ASP A 28 14.67 5.72 -2.20
N LYS A 29 15.84 6.17 -1.77
CA LYS A 29 16.44 5.69 -0.51
C LYS A 29 15.71 6.21 0.73
N ALA A 30 15.21 7.44 0.70
CA ALA A 30 14.45 8.02 1.81
C ALA A 30 13.09 7.35 1.93
N ASP A 31 12.41 7.11 0.80
CA ASP A 31 11.14 6.38 0.80
C ASP A 31 11.33 4.96 1.31
N ASN A 32 12.36 4.25 0.84
CA ASN A 32 12.66 2.90 1.33
C ASN A 32 12.97 2.89 2.83
N ALA A 33 13.76 3.86 3.32
CA ALA A 33 14.07 3.97 4.75
C ALA A 33 12.79 4.19 5.57
N PHE A 34 11.93 5.12 5.15
CA PHE A 34 10.66 5.38 5.82
C PHE A 34 9.75 4.15 5.78
N MET A 35 9.62 3.49 4.64
CA MET A 35 8.81 2.29 4.49
C MET A 35 9.32 1.12 5.33
N MET A 36 10.63 0.96 5.50
CA MET A 36 11.20 -0.02 6.42
C MET A 36 10.81 0.27 7.87
N ILE A 37 10.87 1.54 8.30
CA ILE A 37 10.44 1.94 9.64
C ILE A 37 8.93 1.73 9.83
N CYS A 38 8.10 2.13 8.85
CA CYS A 38 6.66 1.87 8.87
C CYS A 38 6.36 0.37 8.98
N THR A 39 7.09 -0.47 8.25
CA THR A 39 6.94 -1.92 8.33
C THR A 39 7.30 -2.43 9.72
N ALA A 40 8.39 -1.95 10.33
CA ALA A 40 8.75 -2.32 11.69
C ALA A 40 7.69 -1.89 12.71
N LEU A 41 7.09 -0.70 12.56
CA LEU A 41 6.00 -0.24 13.42
C LEU A 41 4.74 -1.08 13.27
N VAL A 42 4.39 -1.51 12.05
CA VAL A 42 3.25 -2.42 11.83
C VAL A 42 3.52 -3.79 12.46
N LEU A 43 4.73 -4.33 12.33
CA LEU A 43 5.10 -5.57 13.02
C LEU A 43 4.98 -5.42 14.54
N PHE A 44 5.36 -4.27 15.09
CA PHE A 44 5.24 -3.97 16.51
C PHE A 44 3.77 -3.95 17.01
N MET A 45 2.83 -3.55 16.16
CA MET A 45 1.40 -3.61 16.48
C MET A 45 0.93 -5.05 16.69
N THR A 46 1.41 -6.01 15.91
CA THR A 46 1.04 -7.42 16.07
C THR A 46 1.83 -8.07 17.20
N ILE A 47 3.16 -7.91 17.18
CA ILE A 47 4.11 -8.53 18.09
C ILE A 47 4.95 -7.41 18.74
N PRO A 48 4.71 -7.03 20.01
CA PRO A 48 3.82 -7.64 21.00
C PRO A 48 2.44 -6.95 21.16
N GLY A 49 2.10 -5.93 20.37
CA GLY A 49 0.95 -5.04 20.65
C GLY A 49 -0.39 -5.76 20.88
N ILE A 50 -0.87 -6.50 19.88
CA ILE A 50 -2.14 -7.24 19.94
C ILE A 50 -2.07 -8.38 20.95
N ALA A 51 -0.92 -9.07 21.04
CA ALA A 51 -0.66 -10.13 22.01
C ALA A 51 -0.86 -9.65 23.46
N LEU A 52 -0.31 -8.48 23.80
CA LEU A 52 -0.48 -7.89 25.13
C LEU A 52 -1.88 -7.33 25.34
N PHE A 53 -2.47 -6.71 24.31
CA PHE A 53 -3.81 -6.15 24.38
C PHE A 53 -4.85 -7.23 24.71
N TYR A 54 -4.90 -8.31 23.93
CA TYR A 54 -5.83 -9.41 24.21
C TYR A 54 -5.39 -10.27 25.39
N GLY A 55 -4.07 -10.40 25.64
CA GLY A 55 -3.54 -11.02 26.85
C GLY A 55 -4.08 -10.40 28.13
N GLY A 56 -4.30 -9.08 28.16
CA GLY A 56 -4.91 -8.37 29.29
C GLY A 56 -6.43 -8.53 29.43
N LEU A 57 -7.12 -8.98 28.38
CA LEU A 57 -8.58 -9.17 28.37
C LEU A 57 -9.01 -10.61 28.70
N ILE A 58 -8.09 -11.57 28.57
CA ILE A 58 -8.36 -12.99 28.84
C ILE A 58 -7.95 -13.40 30.26
N ARG A 59 -8.46 -14.55 30.72
CA ARG A 59 -8.07 -15.13 32.02
C ARG A 59 -6.57 -15.49 31.98
N GLY A 60 -5.84 -15.14 33.04
CA GLY A 60 -4.39 -15.37 33.17
C GLY A 60 -3.92 -16.79 32.81
N LYS A 61 -4.68 -17.82 33.18
CA LYS A 61 -4.37 -19.23 32.85
C LYS A 61 -4.32 -19.54 31.35
N ASN A 62 -4.92 -18.70 30.50
CA ASN A 62 -4.96 -18.87 29.05
C ASN A 62 -3.97 -17.96 28.31
N VAL A 63 -3.27 -17.04 29.00
CA VAL A 63 -2.39 -16.04 28.36
C VAL A 63 -1.25 -16.70 27.61
N LEU A 64 -0.61 -17.72 28.20
CA LEU A 64 0.49 -18.42 27.54
C LEU A 64 0.05 -19.10 26.25
N SER A 65 -1.14 -19.71 26.23
CA SER A 65 -1.69 -20.32 25.02
C SER A 65 -1.98 -19.27 23.94
N MET A 66 -2.50 -18.11 24.33
CA MET A 66 -2.84 -17.04 23.40
C MET A 66 -1.58 -16.39 22.80
N LEU A 67 -0.55 -16.14 23.60
CA LEU A 67 0.73 -15.60 23.12
C LEU A 67 1.42 -16.54 22.12
N THR A 68 1.42 -17.86 22.38
CA THR A 68 1.94 -18.84 21.44
C THR A 68 1.14 -18.84 20.14
N GLN A 69 -0.19 -18.78 20.23
CA GLN A 69 -1.04 -18.75 19.04
C GLN A 69 -0.79 -17.49 18.18
N VAL A 70 -0.66 -16.31 18.79
CA VAL A 70 -0.36 -15.04 18.06
C VAL A 70 1.04 -15.04 17.44
N THR A 71 1.98 -15.80 18.00
CA THR A 71 3.37 -15.83 17.48
C THR A 71 3.54 -16.84 16.33
N VAL A 72 2.78 -17.94 16.37
CA VAL A 72 2.96 -19.08 15.47
C VAL A 72 1.95 -19.10 14.31
N THR A 73 0.79 -18.47 14.49
CA THR A 73 -0.32 -18.45 13.52
C THR A 73 -0.48 -17.07 12.92
#